data_AF-A0A5J6J893-F1
#
_entry.id   AF-A0A5J6J893-F1
#
_cell.length_a   1.000
_cell.length_b   1.000
_cell.length_c   1.000
_cell.angle_alpha   90.00
_cell.angle_beta   90.00
_cell.angle_gamma   90.00
#
_symmetry.space_group_name_H-M   'P 1'
#
loop_
_entity.id
_entity.type
_entity.pdbx_description
1 polymer ?
#
loop_
_entity_poly.entity_id
_entity_poly.type
_entity_poly.pdbx_seq_one_letter_code
_entity_poly.pdbx_strand_id
1 'polypeptide(L)'
;MERAEVLKRVIGILTEAQEIRRAAEAGEDDDAPETEAGVVTQLLNEMLPSISVPADASPQQVARLVAQALGPALHTMVAGFSLAFTSLAMAHDSGRTDITSIEVLQQLALEVEAGTYDDGA
;
A
#
# COMPACT_ATOMS: atom_id res chain seq x y z
N MET A 1 -4.31 0.47 -13.51
CA MET A 1 -4.23 -0.48 -12.39
C MET A 1 -5.61 -0.53 -11.76
N GLU A 2 -6.12 -1.72 -11.52
CA GLU A 2 -7.43 -1.88 -10.90
C GLU A 2 -7.34 -1.64 -9.39
N ARG A 3 -8.41 -1.13 -8.75
CA ARG A 3 -8.43 -0.80 -7.32
C ARG A 3 -8.06 -2.02 -6.46
N ALA A 4 -8.52 -3.21 -6.86
CA ALA A 4 -8.22 -4.46 -6.20
C ALA A 4 -6.74 -4.84 -6.27
N GLU A 5 -6.04 -4.54 -7.36
CA GLU A 5 -4.59 -4.78 -7.47
C GLU A 5 -3.79 -3.88 -6.52
N VAL A 6 -4.18 -2.61 -6.45
CA VAL A 6 -3.57 -1.63 -5.52
C VAL A 6 -3.73 -2.08 -4.07
N LEU A 7 -4.93 -2.51 -3.69
CA LEU A 7 -5.24 -3.01 -2.36
C LEU A 7 -4.42 -4.26 -2.00
N LYS A 8 -4.39 -5.26 -2.89
CA LYS A 8 -3.56 -6.46 -2.71
C LYS A 8 -2.09 -6.09 -2.53
N ARG A 9 -1.59 -5.08 -3.25
CA ARG A 9 -0.21 -4.65 -3.14
C ARG A 9 0.09 -3.97 -1.80
N VAL A 10 -0.79 -3.05 -1.37
CA VAL A 10 -0.70 -2.43 -0.03
C VAL A 10 -0.66 -3.48 1.07
N ILE A 11 -1.54 -4.49 1.00
CA ILE A 11 -1.59 -5.58 1.97
C ILE A 11 -0.26 -6.34 2.00
N GLY A 12 0.27 -6.74 0.83
CA GLY A 12 1.55 -7.45 0.74
C GLY A 12 2.70 -6.69 1.39
N ILE A 13 2.73 -5.36 1.25
CA ILE A 13 3.78 -4.54 1.85
C ILE A 13 3.61 -4.40 3.36
N LEU A 14 2.37 -4.26 3.86
CA LEU A 14 2.13 -4.26 5.30
C LEU A 14 2.55 -5.59 5.94
N THR A 15 2.37 -6.71 5.25
CA THR A 15 2.86 -8.02 5.68
C THR A 15 4.40 -8.07 5.68
N GLU A 16 5.05 -7.63 4.60
CA GLU A 16 6.52 -7.61 4.51
C GLU A 16 7.15 -6.70 5.57
N ALA A 17 6.58 -5.51 5.80
CA ALA A 17 7.01 -4.59 6.85
C ALA A 17 6.80 -5.15 8.27
N GLN A 18 5.83 -6.04 8.48
CA GLN A 18 5.70 -6.77 9.76
C GLN A 18 6.81 -7.79 9.94
N GLU A 19 7.19 -8.53 8.90
CA GLU A 19 8.27 -9.51 8.97
C GLU A 19 9.63 -8.85 9.21
N ILE A 20 9.93 -7.74 8.52
CA ILE A 20 11.16 -6.97 8.74
C ILE A 20 11.26 -6.46 10.18
N ARG A 21 10.17 -5.90 10.72
CA ARG A 21 10.13 -5.43 12.10
C ARG A 21 10.28 -6.57 13.10
N ARG A 22 9.68 -7.74 12.83
CA ARG A 22 9.83 -8.93 13.68
C ARG A 22 11.29 -9.42 13.69
N ALA A 23 11.95 -9.45 12.54
CA ALA A 23 13.37 -9.83 12.43
C ALA A 23 14.29 -8.84 13.16
N ALA A 24 14.02 -7.54 13.04
CA ALA A 24 14.72 -6.51 13.80
C ALA A 24 14.52 -6.66 15.33
N GLU A 25 13.30 -6.91 15.78
CA GLU A 25 12.97 -7.17 17.19
C GLU A 25 13.61 -8.47 17.73
N ALA A 26 13.83 -9.47 16.86
CA ALA A 26 14.55 -10.71 17.18
C ALA A 26 16.07 -10.52 17.28
N GLY A 27 16.59 -9.32 16.95
CA GLY A 27 18.02 -9.01 16.96
C GLY A 27 18.77 -9.65 15.79
N GLU A 28 18.07 -9.99 14.71
CA GLU A 28 18.64 -10.66 13.54
C GLU A 28 19.15 -9.66 12.47
N ASP A 29 18.77 -8.38 12.54
CA ASP A 29 19.18 -7.33 11.58
C ASP A 29 19.58 -6.00 12.27
N ASP A 30 20.82 -5.55 12.04
CA ASP A 30 21.37 -4.25 12.50
C ASP A 30 21.07 -3.10 11.50
N ASP A 31 20.49 -3.42 10.32
CA ASP A 31 20.22 -2.49 9.20
C ASP A 31 18.72 -2.11 9.03
N ALA A 32 17.88 -2.37 10.04
CA ALA A 32 16.42 -2.17 10.00
C ALA A 32 15.90 -0.82 9.39
N PRO A 33 16.47 0.36 9.70
CA PRO A 33 15.94 1.62 9.15
C PRO A 33 16.24 1.83 7.66
N GLU A 34 17.30 1.25 7.11
CA GLU A 34 17.58 1.32 5.66
C GLU A 34 16.63 0.42 4.87
N THR A 35 16.24 -0.72 5.46
CA THR A 35 15.28 -1.67 4.89
C THR A 35 13.86 -1.08 4.84
N GLU A 36 13.39 -0.39 5.88
CA GLU A 36 12.07 0.25 5.89
C GLU A 36 11.92 1.34 4.81
N ALA A 37 12.94 2.19 4.65
CA ALA A 37 12.95 3.21 3.59
C ALA A 37 12.99 2.60 2.18
N GLY A 38 13.69 1.47 2.02
CA GLY A 38 13.74 0.69 0.79
C GLY A 38 12.38 0.13 0.39
N VAL A 39 11.66 -0.48 1.33
CA VAL A 39 10.32 -1.04 1.10
C VAL A 39 9.31 0.03 0.69
N VAL A 40 9.34 1.20 1.35
CA VAL A 40 8.47 2.34 0.98
C VAL A 40 8.80 2.84 -0.42
N THR A 41 10.09 2.97 -0.76
CA THR A 41 10.52 3.42 -2.09
C THR A 41 10.12 2.43 -3.18
N GLN A 42 10.25 1.13 -2.93
CA GLN A 42 9.80 0.09 -3.83
C GLN A 42 8.29 0.15 -4.06
N LEU A 43 7.49 0.29 -2.99
CA LEU A 43 6.04 0.47 -3.07
C LEU A 43 5.67 1.64 -3.97
N LEU A 44 6.32 2.79 -3.77
CA LEU A 44 6.08 3.97 -4.59
C LEU A 44 6.38 3.69 -6.06
N ASN A 45 7.53 3.08 -6.37
CA ASN A 45 7.89 2.80 -7.77
C ASN A 45 6.93 1.84 -8.48
N GLU A 46 6.33 0.90 -7.76
CA GLU A 46 5.42 -0.09 -8.35
C GLU A 46 3.99 0.43 -8.49
N MET A 47 3.56 1.32 -7.59
CA MET A 47 2.20 1.86 -7.56
C MET A 47 2.05 3.13 -8.41
N LEU A 48 3.14 3.87 -8.64
CA LEU A 48 3.11 5.06 -9.45
C LEU A 48 3.03 4.70 -10.95
N PRO A 49 2.18 5.39 -11.72
CA PRO A 49 2.06 5.12 -13.14
C PRO A 49 3.30 5.60 -13.89
N SER A 50 3.65 4.90 -14.96
CA SER A 50 4.64 5.40 -15.91
C SER A 50 4.06 6.63 -16.65
N ILE A 51 4.81 7.73 -16.65
CA ILE A 51 4.40 8.98 -17.29
C ILE A 51 5.24 9.18 -18.56
N SER A 52 4.61 9.07 -19.73
CA SER A 52 5.27 9.40 -21.01
C SER A 52 5.24 10.91 -21.24
N VAL A 53 6.42 11.51 -21.40
CA VAL A 53 6.58 12.95 -21.63
C VAL A 53 7.03 13.19 -23.08
N PRO A 54 6.31 14.02 -23.86
CA PRO A 54 6.75 14.42 -25.20
C PRO A 54 8.08 15.16 -25.17
N ALA A 55 8.95 14.94 -26.16
CA ALA A 55 10.28 15.56 -26.23
C ALA A 55 10.23 17.10 -26.38
N ASP A 56 9.12 17.62 -26.90
CA ASP A 56 8.85 19.05 -27.10
C ASP A 56 7.96 19.65 -26.00
N ALA A 57 7.69 18.91 -24.92
CA ALA A 57 6.83 19.39 -23.83
C ALA A 57 7.47 20.57 -23.09
N SER A 58 6.70 21.66 -22.96
CA SER A 58 7.09 22.77 -22.07
C SER A 58 7.07 22.31 -20.60
N PRO A 59 7.83 22.97 -19.70
CA PRO A 59 7.79 22.67 -18.27
C PRO A 59 6.38 22.68 -17.67
N GLN A 60 5.50 23.58 -18.14
CA GLN A 60 4.10 23.66 -17.69
C GLN A 60 3.24 22.51 -18.23
N GLN A 61 3.58 21.91 -19.36
CA GLN A 61 2.93 20.69 -19.86
C GLN A 61 3.39 19.47 -19.06
N VAL A 62 4.68 19.36 -18.75
CA VAL A 62 5.21 18.29 -17.89
C VAL A 62 4.54 18.30 -16.52
N ALA A 63 4.48 19.45 -15.85
CA ALA A 63 3.84 19.58 -14.54
C ALA A 63 2.37 19.15 -14.56
N ARG A 64 1.63 19.48 -15.64
CA ARG A 64 0.23 19.07 -15.80
C ARG A 64 0.07 17.57 -16.02
N LEU A 65 0.91 16.95 -16.87
CA LEU A 65 0.91 15.51 -17.10
C LEU A 65 1.18 14.75 -15.80
N VAL A 66 2.18 15.20 -15.03
CA VAL A 66 2.53 14.62 -13.74
C VAL A 66 1.38 14.72 -12.74
N ALA A 67 0.79 15.91 -12.58
CA ALA A 67 -0.33 16.10 -11.66
C ALA A 67 -1.56 15.24 -12.02
N GLN A 68 -1.88 15.12 -13.32
CA GLN A 68 -3.00 14.31 -13.80
C GLN A 68 -2.78 12.81 -13.62
N ALA A 69 -1.55 12.33 -13.82
CA ALA A 69 -1.22 10.92 -13.68
C ALA A 69 -1.11 10.50 -12.20
N LEU A 70 -0.49 11.33 -11.36
CA LEU A 70 -0.24 10.99 -9.95
C LEU A 70 -1.50 11.04 -9.09
N GLY A 71 -2.41 11.99 -9.35
CA GLY A 71 -3.60 12.21 -8.50
C GLY A 71 -4.41 10.94 -8.22
N PRO A 72 -4.87 10.20 -9.25
CA PRO A 72 -5.62 8.97 -9.07
C PRO A 72 -4.83 7.86 -8.34
N ALA A 73 -3.54 7.72 -8.64
CA ALA A 73 -2.69 6.72 -8.02
C ALA A 73 -2.49 6.98 -6.52
N LEU A 74 -2.20 8.23 -6.15
CA LEU A 74 -2.06 8.66 -4.76
C LEU A 74 -3.37 8.50 -3.99
N HIS A 75 -4.50 8.87 -4.60
CA HIS A 75 -5.81 8.68 -3.97
C HIS A 75 -6.09 7.20 -3.68
N THR A 76 -5.84 6.32 -4.65
CA THR A 76 -6.06 4.87 -4.49
C THR A 76 -5.14 4.27 -3.43
N MET A 77 -3.88 4.71 -3.38
CA MET A 77 -2.92 4.33 -2.36
C MET A 77 -3.41 4.71 -0.95
N VAL A 78 -3.78 5.97 -0.74
CA VAL A 78 -4.28 6.47 0.56
C VAL A 78 -5.55 5.73 0.97
N ALA A 79 -6.46 5.44 0.04
CA ALA A 79 -7.67 4.68 0.31
C ALA A 79 -7.35 3.25 0.76
N GLY A 80 -6.40 2.58 0.09
CA GLY A 80 -5.96 1.23 0.45
C GLY A 80 -5.31 1.16 1.84
N PHE A 81 -4.41 2.09 2.15
CA PHE A 81 -3.79 2.18 3.47
C PHE A 81 -4.80 2.49 4.58
N SER A 82 -5.75 3.39 4.29
CA SER A 82 -6.81 3.75 5.24
C SER A 82 -7.69 2.53 5.55
N LEU A 83 -8.08 1.75 4.54
CA LEU A 83 -8.86 0.51 4.73
C LEU A 83 -8.09 -0.53 5.56
N ALA A 84 -6.82 -0.77 5.25
CA ALA A 84 -6.00 -1.72 5.98
C ALA A 84 -5.82 -1.30 7.45
N PHE A 85 -5.52 -0.02 7.69
CA PHE A 85 -5.39 0.54 9.04
C PHE A 85 -6.70 0.42 9.83
N THR A 86 -7.83 0.84 9.26
CA THR A 86 -9.13 0.75 9.94
C THR A 86 -9.49 -0.70 10.26
N SER A 87 -9.22 -1.65 9.37
CA SER A 87 -9.48 -3.06 9.61
C SER A 87 -8.67 -3.60 10.80
N LEU A 88 -7.39 -3.23 10.89
CA LEU A 88 -6.53 -3.56 12.02
C LEU A 88 -7.00 -2.90 13.32
N ALA A 89 -7.34 -1.61 13.28
CA ALA A 89 -7.84 -0.87 14.44
C ALA A 89 -9.14 -1.48 14.96
N MET A 90 -10.08 -1.82 14.07
CA MET A 90 -11.34 -2.47 14.46
C MET A 90 -11.12 -3.83 15.11
N ALA A 91 -10.22 -4.66 14.57
CA ALA A 91 -9.87 -5.94 15.18
C ALA A 91 -9.30 -5.75 16.60
N HIS A 92 -8.35 -4.83 16.75
CA HIS A 92 -7.76 -4.49 18.05
C HIS A 92 -8.81 -3.96 19.05
N ASP A 93 -9.62 -2.97 18.64
CA ASP A 93 -10.58 -2.28 19.51
C ASP A 93 -11.76 -3.17 19.91
N SER A 94 -12.08 -4.18 19.10
CA SER A 94 -13.07 -5.21 19.44
C SER A 94 -12.59 -6.18 20.53
N GLY A 95 -11.32 -6.07 20.96
CA GLY A 95 -10.71 -6.98 21.94
C GLY A 95 -10.44 -8.37 21.39
N ARG A 96 -10.43 -8.55 20.06
CA ARG A 96 -10.09 -9.81 19.42
C ARG A 96 -8.58 -10.04 19.50
N THR A 97 -8.17 -10.75 20.54
CA THR A 97 -6.77 -11.19 20.74
C THR A 97 -6.51 -12.60 20.24
N ASP A 98 -7.54 -13.28 19.71
CA ASP A 98 -7.49 -14.63 19.15
C ASP A 98 -6.92 -14.68 17.73
N ILE A 99 -6.73 -13.52 17.10
CA ILE A 99 -6.22 -13.35 15.74
C ILE A 99 -5.06 -12.36 15.70
N THR A 100 -4.14 -12.62 14.80
CA THR A 100 -2.97 -11.79 14.52
C THR A 100 -3.29 -10.70 13.49
N SER A 101 -2.49 -9.63 13.48
CA SER A 101 -2.59 -8.58 12.44
C SER A 101 -2.39 -9.15 11.03
N ILE A 102 -1.57 -10.19 10.88
CA ILE A 102 -1.35 -10.87 9.59
C ILE A 102 -2.63 -11.56 9.12
N GLU A 103 -3.34 -12.27 10.01
CA GLU A 103 -4.60 -12.93 9.67
C GLU A 103 -5.70 -11.92 9.29
N VAL A 104 -5.73 -10.76 9.95
CA VAL A 104 -6.62 -9.64 9.55
C VAL A 104 -6.30 -9.17 8.13
N LEU A 105 -5.02 -8.94 7.84
CA LEU A 105 -4.58 -8.49 6.51
C LEU A 105 -4.84 -9.54 5.41
N GLN A 106 -4.67 -10.83 5.71
CA GLN A 106 -5.01 -11.93 4.80
C GLN A 106 -6.51 -11.99 4.52
N GLN A 107 -7.35 -11.88 5.56
CA GLN A 107 -8.79 -11.84 5.38
C GLN A 107 -9.21 -10.65 4.52
N LEU A 108 -8.63 -9.47 4.76
CA LEU A 108 -8.88 -8.29 3.95
C LEU A 108 -8.49 -8.50 2.47
N ALA A 109 -7.38 -9.21 2.20
CA ALA A 109 -6.97 -9.52 0.83
C ALA A 109 -8.00 -10.39 0.11
N LEU A 110 -8.53 -11.40 0.80
CA LEU A 110 -9.56 -12.31 0.28
C LEU A 110 -10.88 -11.55 0.02
N GLU A 111 -11.27 -10.65 0.91
CA GLU A 111 -12.46 -9.82 0.74
C GLU A 111 -12.33 -8.88 -0.47
N VAL A 112 -11.14 -8.30 -0.68
CA VAL A 112 -10.83 -7.51 -1.87
C VAL A 112 -10.87 -8.35 -3.15
N GLU A 113 -10.30 -9.55 -3.14
CA GLU A 113 -10.34 -10.46 -4.30
C GLU A 113 -11.76 -10.93 -4.63
N ALA A 114 -12.61 -11.10 -3.62
CA ALA A 114 -14.02 -11.44 -3.79
C ALA A 114 -14.89 -10.28 -4.32
N GLY A 115 -14.30 -9.09 -4.55
CA GLY A 115 -15.01 -7.91 -5.02
C GLY A 115 -15.87 -7.23 -3.94
N THR A 116 -15.65 -7.55 -2.66
CA THR A 116 -16.42 -6.99 -1.54
C THR A 116 -16.34 -5.46 -1.48
N TYR A 117 -15.30 -4.88 -2.08
CA TYR A 117 -15.02 -3.45 -2.12
C TYR A 117 -15.12 -2.84 -3.53
N ASP A 118 -15.57 -3.60 -4.53
CA ASP A 118 -15.80 -3.12 -5.90
C ASP A 118 -17.14 -2.38 -6.04
N ASP A 119 -18.08 -2.60 -5.12
CA ASP A 119 -19.33 -1.84 -5.01
C ASP A 119 -19.11 -0.54 -4.21
N GLY A 120 -18.63 0.49 -4.91
CA GLY A 120 -18.54 1.85 -4.38
C GLY A 120 -18.30 2.85 -5.50
N ALA A 121 -19.40 3.45 -5.97
CA ALA A 121 -19.50 4.50 -6.99
C ALA A 121 -18.53 5.69 -6.81
#